data_AF-A0A167BUU9-F1
#
_entry.id   AF-A0A167BUU9-F1
#
_cell.length_a   1.000
_cell.length_b   1.000
_cell.length_c   1.000
_cell.angle_alpha   90.00
_cell.angle_beta   90.00
_cell.angle_gamma   90.00
#
_symmetry.space_group_name_H-M   'P 1'
#
loop_
_entity.id
_entity.type
_entity.pdbx_description
1 polymer ?
#
loop_
_entity_poly.entity_id
_entity_poly.type
_entity_poly.pdbx_seq_one_letter_code
_entity_poly.pdbx_strand_id
1 'polypeptide(L)'
;MTPLSMACEDGMFSAALALLEAGADATGESDGLVEGADPALRIYDQKPLELALLARPKERNGRTAEVKKRLIARLVESGADPDAMVCISARCNWTGPLLLKLIRARRRWEAEMSLSSGHLNIDQRDSHGATSLTWTLSTCHGDPFTASTLLRRGAKMDEEVLGTIIGKLVRLADARDDWGVVSLLTREPKLLRIFHVLYSHCFWEASRSGDAVATRFLQNSPRSIVRMVTEMLKHGISLTKTGVINVLRFNKNKERIPGPVIAGMFS
;
A
#
# COMPACT_ATOMS: atom_id res chain seq x y z
N MET A 1 21.35 21.26 4.06
CA MET A 1 19.94 21.51 4.37
C MET A 1 19.66 23.02 4.39
N THR A 2 18.71 23.48 3.59
CA THR A 2 18.26 24.85 3.39
C THR A 2 17.24 25.26 4.46
N PRO A 3 17.00 26.57 4.68
CA PRO A 3 15.95 27.02 5.58
C PRO A 3 14.56 26.48 5.23
N LEU A 4 14.27 26.33 3.92
CA LEU A 4 13.01 25.74 3.46
C LEU A 4 12.90 24.26 3.89
N SER A 5 13.93 23.47 3.65
CA SER A 5 13.96 22.06 4.04
C SER A 5 13.87 21.87 5.56
N MET A 6 14.58 22.69 6.36
CA MET A 6 14.42 22.69 7.81
C MET A 6 12.99 23.01 8.25
N ALA A 7 12.35 24.03 7.66
CA ALA A 7 10.97 24.38 7.99
C ALA A 7 9.97 23.27 7.58
N CYS A 8 10.22 22.60 6.46
CA CYS A 8 9.44 21.44 6.01
C CYS A 8 9.60 20.26 6.97
N GLU A 9 10.82 19.90 7.35
CA GLU A 9 11.14 18.80 8.28
C GLU A 9 10.46 18.99 9.64
N ASP A 10 10.54 20.21 10.18
CA ASP A 10 9.97 20.58 11.47
C ASP A 10 8.44 20.71 11.45
N GLY A 11 7.80 20.60 10.28
CA GLY A 11 6.37 20.79 10.12
C GLY A 11 5.90 22.23 10.33
N MET A 12 6.79 23.21 10.13
CA MET A 12 6.51 24.65 10.19
C MET A 12 5.95 25.15 8.84
N PHE A 13 4.81 24.61 8.42
CA PHE A 13 4.31 24.79 7.05
C PHE A 13 4.03 26.26 6.66
N SER A 14 3.63 27.12 7.61
CA SER A 14 3.46 28.56 7.34
C SER A 14 4.78 29.26 7.05
N ALA A 15 5.84 28.92 7.78
CA ALA A 15 7.17 29.47 7.56
C ALA A 15 7.76 28.95 6.24
N ALA A 16 7.60 27.66 5.96
CA ALA A 16 8.00 27.07 4.68
C ALA A 16 7.31 27.75 3.49
N LEU A 17 6.01 28.06 3.61
CA LEU A 17 5.27 28.78 2.57
C LEU A 17 5.83 30.20 2.35
N ALA A 18 6.09 30.95 3.44
CA ALA A 18 6.67 32.29 3.34
C ALA A 18 8.08 32.27 2.71
N LEU A 19 8.90 31.26 3.01
CA LEU A 19 10.22 31.08 2.40
C LEU A 19 10.10 30.79 0.89
N LEU A 20 9.14 29.97 0.50
CA LEU A 20 8.88 29.67 -0.91
C LEU A 20 8.39 30.91 -1.67
N GLU A 21 7.50 31.70 -1.07
CA GLU A 21 7.05 33.00 -1.62
C GLU A 21 8.18 34.03 -1.74
N ALA A 22 9.20 33.93 -0.89
CA ALA A 22 10.42 34.74 -0.97
C ALA A 22 11.45 34.23 -2.02
N GLY A 23 11.11 33.17 -2.78
CA GLY A 23 11.97 32.64 -3.84
C GLY A 23 12.94 31.54 -3.40
N ALA A 24 12.68 30.86 -2.28
CA ALA A 24 13.46 29.68 -1.90
C ALA A 24 13.34 28.56 -2.94
N ASP A 25 14.43 27.80 -3.13
CA ASP A 25 14.50 26.67 -4.06
C ASP A 25 13.57 25.53 -3.63
N ALA A 26 12.50 25.29 -4.40
CA ALA A 26 11.53 24.24 -4.15
C ALA A 26 12.03 22.82 -4.50
N THR A 27 13.05 22.73 -5.35
CA THR A 27 13.54 21.46 -5.91
C THR A 27 14.42 20.70 -4.93
N GLY A 28 15.05 21.42 -3.99
CA GLY A 28 16.04 20.87 -3.08
C GLY A 28 17.36 20.52 -3.75
N GLU A 29 17.65 21.00 -4.96
CA GLU A 29 18.96 20.81 -5.61
C GLU A 29 20.09 21.46 -4.81
N SER A 30 19.75 22.49 -4.04
CA SER A 30 20.64 23.19 -3.12
C SER A 30 20.87 22.43 -1.79
N ASP A 31 20.08 21.38 -1.53
CA ASP A 31 20.25 20.50 -0.39
C ASP A 31 21.25 19.39 -0.77
N GLY A 32 22.31 19.24 0.03
CA GLY A 32 23.43 18.33 -0.25
C GLY A 32 23.03 16.86 -0.43
N LEU A 33 24.01 16.00 -0.68
CA LEU A 33 23.80 14.54 -0.79
C LEU A 33 23.62 13.91 0.59
N VAL A 34 22.78 12.87 0.69
CA VAL A 34 22.64 12.07 1.93
C VAL A 34 23.97 11.44 2.31
N GLU A 35 24.44 11.69 3.53
CA GLU A 35 25.68 11.10 4.05
C GLU A 35 25.58 9.55 4.07
N GLY A 36 26.49 8.87 3.38
CA GLY A 36 26.55 7.41 3.28
C GLY A 36 25.72 6.77 2.15
N ALA A 37 24.99 7.55 1.35
CA ALA A 37 24.38 7.05 0.12
C ALA A 37 25.40 7.00 -1.03
N ASP A 38 25.25 6.04 -1.95
CA ASP A 38 26.09 5.96 -3.15
C ASP A 38 25.91 7.24 -4.00
N PRO A 39 26.97 8.04 -4.23
CA PRO A 39 26.90 9.26 -5.04
C PRO A 39 26.42 9.01 -6.47
N ALA A 40 26.63 7.80 -7.00
CA ALA A 40 26.16 7.41 -8.34
C ALA A 40 24.63 7.29 -8.43
N LEU A 41 23.95 7.04 -7.30
CA LEU A 41 22.49 6.93 -7.23
C LEU A 41 21.79 8.29 -7.18
N ARG A 42 22.53 9.41 -7.08
CA ARG A 42 21.99 10.79 -6.96
C ARG A 42 20.85 10.88 -5.94
N ILE A 43 21.05 10.22 -4.80
CA ILE A 43 20.13 10.28 -3.67
C ILE A 43 20.42 11.58 -2.91
N TYR A 44 19.68 12.63 -3.26
CA TYR A 44 19.72 13.92 -2.57
C TYR A 44 19.17 13.80 -1.15
N ASP A 45 19.63 14.67 -0.25
CA ASP A 45 18.95 14.94 1.02
C ASP A 45 17.45 15.13 0.75
N GLN A 46 16.61 14.65 1.66
CA GLN A 46 15.16 14.62 1.48
C GLN A 46 14.67 15.96 0.95
N LYS A 47 14.12 15.98 -0.27
CA LYS A 47 13.71 17.22 -0.94
C LYS A 47 12.62 17.93 -0.13
N PRO A 48 12.46 19.26 -0.25
CA PRO A 48 11.41 20.02 0.46
C PRO A 48 10.02 19.36 0.38
N LEU A 49 9.65 18.82 -0.78
CA LEU A 49 8.39 18.10 -0.99
C LEU A 49 8.30 16.81 -0.16
N GLU A 50 9.34 15.99 -0.17
CA GLU A 50 9.42 14.76 0.62
C GLU A 50 9.33 15.07 2.12
N LEU A 51 10.11 16.04 2.59
CA LEU A 51 10.10 16.49 3.98
C LEU A 51 8.73 17.00 4.39
N ALA A 52 8.11 17.88 3.60
CA ALA A 52 6.79 18.41 3.89
C ALA A 52 5.75 17.29 4.00
N LEU A 53 5.78 16.30 3.09
CA LEU A 53 4.86 15.17 3.13
C LEU A 53 5.11 14.27 4.35
N LEU A 54 6.37 14.00 4.72
CA LEU A 54 6.69 13.13 5.85
C LEU A 54 6.54 13.79 7.22
N ALA A 55 6.64 15.12 7.28
CA ALA A 55 6.59 15.89 8.51
C ALA A 55 5.23 15.81 9.21
N ARG A 56 5.29 15.75 10.54
CA ARG A 56 4.10 15.89 11.39
C ARG A 56 3.91 17.36 11.71
N PRO A 57 2.67 17.86 11.72
CA PRO A 57 2.40 19.23 12.13
C PRO A 57 2.87 19.45 13.58
N LYS A 58 3.70 20.48 13.80
CA LYS A 58 4.13 20.90 15.15
C LYS A 58 2.95 21.54 15.91
N GLU A 59 2.07 22.22 15.17
CA GLU A 59 0.85 22.84 15.71
C GLU A 59 -0.38 21.94 15.57
N ARG A 60 -1.07 21.68 16.70
CA ARG A 60 -2.29 20.86 16.77
C ARG A 60 -3.58 21.67 16.51
N ASN A 61 -3.55 22.63 15.60
CA ASN A 61 -4.77 23.32 15.17
C ASN A 61 -5.23 22.77 13.81
N GLY A 62 -6.54 22.75 13.53
CA GLY A 62 -7.09 22.18 12.29
C GLY A 62 -6.53 22.83 11.03
N ARG A 63 -6.15 24.12 11.12
CA ARG A 63 -5.58 24.94 10.05
C ARG A 63 -4.27 24.39 9.48
N THR A 64 -3.54 23.57 10.23
CA THR A 64 -2.25 23.04 9.79
C THR A 64 -2.38 22.12 8.56
N ALA A 65 -3.52 21.45 8.37
CA ALA A 65 -3.73 20.55 7.22
C ALA A 65 -3.94 21.33 5.91
N GLU A 66 -4.71 22.41 5.94
CA GLU A 66 -4.92 23.28 4.77
C GLU A 66 -3.62 24.00 4.38
N VAL A 67 -2.84 24.46 5.36
CA VAL A 67 -1.54 25.10 5.10
C VAL A 67 -0.57 24.08 4.50
N LYS A 68 -0.50 22.85 5.04
CA LYS A 68 0.31 21.76 4.47
C LYS A 68 -0.08 21.47 3.01
N LYS A 69 -1.39 21.40 2.73
CA LYS A 69 -1.90 21.18 1.37
C LYS A 69 -1.49 22.31 0.42
N ARG A 70 -1.61 23.57 0.85
CA ARG A 70 -1.19 24.74 0.05
C ARG A 70 0.31 24.75 -0.20
N LEU A 71 1.12 24.44 0.82
CA LEU A 71 2.57 24.32 0.69
C LEU A 71 2.93 23.26 -0.35
N ILE A 72 2.35 22.07 -0.27
CA ILE A 72 2.66 20.98 -1.21
C ILE A 72 2.26 21.34 -2.64
N ALA A 73 1.09 21.95 -2.83
CA ALA A 73 0.69 22.45 -4.15
C ALA A 73 1.70 23.47 -4.70
N ARG A 74 2.13 24.44 -3.87
CA ARG A 74 3.11 25.44 -4.28
C ARG A 74 4.49 24.85 -4.57
N LEU A 75 4.94 23.86 -3.81
CA LEU A 75 6.20 23.18 -4.08
C LEU A 75 6.19 22.51 -5.45
N VAL A 76 5.10 21.80 -5.80
CA VAL A 76 4.95 21.16 -7.11
C VAL A 76 4.86 22.21 -8.23
N GLU A 77 4.09 23.28 -8.04
CA GLU A 77 4.01 24.41 -8.99
C GLU A 77 5.36 25.10 -9.20
N SER A 78 6.23 25.07 -8.17
CA SER A 78 7.57 25.65 -8.20
C SER A 78 8.65 24.66 -8.69
N GLY A 79 8.24 23.50 -9.23
CA GLY A 79 9.13 22.54 -9.88
C GLY A 79 9.55 21.34 -9.03
N ALA A 80 9.00 21.16 -7.83
CA ALA A 80 9.25 19.94 -7.06
C ALA A 80 8.59 18.73 -7.73
N ASP A 81 9.38 17.70 -8.03
CA ASP A 81 8.92 16.50 -8.72
C ASP A 81 8.22 15.51 -7.76
N PRO A 82 6.90 15.24 -7.93
CA PRO A 82 6.18 14.26 -7.13
C PRO A 82 6.52 12.80 -7.46
N ASP A 83 7.08 12.53 -8.65
CA ASP A 83 7.53 11.21 -9.12
C ASP A 83 9.04 10.97 -8.83
N ALA A 84 9.64 11.86 -8.04
CA ALA A 84 11.03 11.72 -7.64
C ALA A 84 11.29 10.36 -6.98
N MET A 85 12.38 9.72 -7.41
CA MET A 85 12.94 8.56 -6.73
C MET A 85 13.61 9.05 -5.45
N VAL A 86 13.20 8.47 -4.33
CA VAL A 86 13.69 8.81 -3.00
C VAL A 86 14.36 7.62 -2.33
N CYS A 87 15.24 7.89 -1.36
CA CYS A 87 15.81 6.85 -0.52
C CYS A 87 14.74 6.26 0.41
N ILE A 88 14.45 4.97 0.24
CA ILE A 88 13.59 4.23 1.17
C ILE A 88 14.42 3.63 2.29
N SER A 89 15.62 3.11 1.99
CA SER A 89 16.55 2.56 2.98
C SER A 89 17.99 2.69 2.51
N ALA A 90 18.75 3.55 3.20
CA ALA A 90 20.18 3.77 2.93
C ALA A 90 21.00 2.49 3.16
N ARG A 91 20.62 1.65 4.13
CA ARG A 91 21.35 0.41 4.48
C ARG A 91 21.50 -0.57 3.31
N CYS A 92 20.55 -0.57 2.38
CA CYS A 92 20.51 -1.49 1.25
C CYS A 92 20.37 -0.77 -0.09
N ASN A 93 20.68 0.52 -0.15
CA ASN A 93 20.55 1.36 -1.35
C ASN A 93 19.18 1.23 -2.03
N TRP A 94 18.13 1.02 -1.22
CA TRP A 94 16.80 0.83 -1.75
C TRP A 94 16.19 2.20 -2.05
N THR A 95 15.98 2.46 -3.33
CA THR A 95 15.27 3.66 -3.81
C THR A 95 13.91 3.27 -4.35
N GLY A 96 12.97 4.20 -4.30
CA GLY A 96 11.65 4.00 -4.90
C GLY A 96 10.89 5.31 -5.00
N PRO A 97 9.71 5.31 -5.65
CA PRO A 97 8.91 6.51 -5.80
C PRO A 97 8.51 7.07 -4.44
N LEU A 98 8.40 8.40 -4.35
CA LEU A 98 7.95 9.09 -3.13
C LEU A 98 6.65 8.51 -2.58
N LEU A 99 5.70 8.15 -3.45
CA LEU A 99 4.47 7.46 -3.08
C LEU A 99 4.72 6.20 -2.24
N LEU A 100 5.66 5.34 -2.65
CA LEU A 100 6.00 4.12 -1.91
C LEU A 100 6.55 4.44 -0.52
N LYS A 101 7.39 5.48 -0.40
CA LYS A 101 7.89 5.94 0.90
C LYS A 101 6.76 6.41 1.81
N LEU A 102 5.80 7.19 1.29
CA LEU A 102 4.61 7.62 2.04
C LEU A 102 3.77 6.43 2.53
N ILE A 103 3.53 5.46 1.65
CA ILE A 103 2.79 4.24 1.98
C ILE A 103 3.48 3.46 3.09
N ARG A 104 4.81 3.27 2.99
CA ARG A 104 5.60 2.56 4.02
C ARG A 104 5.63 3.30 5.35
N ALA A 105 5.69 4.63 5.30
CA ALA A 105 5.62 5.50 6.48
C ALA A 105 4.18 5.65 7.04
N ARG A 106 3.18 4.96 6.44
CA ARG A 106 1.76 5.03 6.81
C ARG A 106 1.17 6.44 6.76
N ARG A 107 1.68 7.27 5.85
CA ARG A 107 1.20 8.64 5.56
C ARG A 107 0.01 8.58 4.61
N ARG A 108 -1.12 8.05 5.10
CA ARG A 108 -2.31 7.76 4.28
C ARG A 108 -2.90 9.02 3.65
N TRP A 109 -3.11 10.06 4.44
CA TRP A 109 -3.68 11.31 3.95
C TRP A 109 -2.76 11.94 2.90
N GLU A 110 -1.45 11.95 3.15
CA GLU A 110 -0.48 12.48 2.20
C GLU A 110 -0.41 11.66 0.91
N ALA A 111 -0.40 10.33 1.00
CA ALA A 111 -0.43 9.46 -0.18
C ALA A 111 -1.72 9.65 -1.00
N GLU A 112 -2.88 9.76 -0.35
CA GLU A 112 -4.16 10.03 -1.02
C GLU A 112 -4.19 11.42 -1.67
N MET A 113 -3.61 12.41 -1.01
CA MET A 113 -3.48 13.76 -1.55
C MET A 113 -2.57 13.76 -2.78
N SER A 114 -1.40 13.09 -2.73
CA SER A 114 -0.52 12.92 -3.89
C SER A 114 -1.21 12.19 -5.04
N LEU A 115 -1.96 11.12 -4.76
CA LEU A 115 -2.74 10.41 -5.79
C LEU A 115 -3.86 11.28 -6.39
N SER A 116 -4.33 12.30 -5.66
CA SER A 116 -5.39 13.20 -6.10
C SER A 116 -4.91 14.36 -6.97
N SER A 117 -3.60 14.61 -7.05
CA SER A 117 -3.05 15.61 -7.97
C SER A 117 -3.13 15.17 -9.43
N GLY A 118 -3.25 13.86 -9.71
CA GLY A 118 -3.42 13.29 -11.06
C GLY A 118 -2.15 13.23 -11.93
N HIS A 119 -1.03 13.80 -11.45
CA HIS A 119 0.24 13.88 -12.19
C HIS A 119 1.24 12.78 -11.82
N LEU A 120 0.83 11.83 -10.97
CA LEU A 120 1.71 10.85 -10.36
C LEU A 120 1.76 9.56 -11.18
N ASN A 121 2.96 9.05 -11.46
CA ASN A 121 3.16 7.72 -12.04
C ASN A 121 2.94 6.62 -10.98
N ILE A 122 1.68 6.18 -10.86
CA ILE A 122 1.25 5.18 -9.86
C ILE A 122 2.00 3.84 -10.00
N ASP A 123 2.41 3.48 -11.21
CA ASP A 123 3.07 2.22 -11.53
C ASP A 123 4.60 2.32 -11.56
N GLN A 124 5.17 3.45 -11.11
CA GLN A 124 6.62 3.59 -10.98
C GLN A 124 7.19 2.50 -10.06
N ARG A 125 8.24 1.85 -10.54
CA ARG A 125 8.91 0.75 -9.86
C ARG A 125 10.04 1.27 -8.99
N ASP A 126 10.23 0.61 -7.86
CA ASP A 126 11.39 0.80 -7.00
C ASP A 126 12.64 0.12 -7.58
N SER A 127 13.79 0.26 -6.92
CA SER A 127 15.06 -0.33 -7.36
C SER A 127 15.06 -1.87 -7.36
N HIS A 128 14.04 -2.51 -6.80
CA HIS A 128 13.84 -3.97 -6.82
C HIS A 128 12.77 -4.39 -7.84
N GLY A 129 12.25 -3.46 -8.64
CA GLY A 129 11.21 -3.73 -9.65
C GLY A 129 9.79 -3.78 -9.09
N ALA A 130 9.57 -3.50 -7.82
CA ALA A 130 8.25 -3.54 -7.19
C ALA A 130 7.54 -2.18 -7.30
N THR A 131 6.25 -2.18 -7.63
CA THR A 131 5.42 -0.97 -7.59
C THR A 131 4.89 -0.71 -6.18
N SER A 132 4.32 0.47 -5.98
CA SER A 132 3.56 0.78 -4.76
C SER A 132 2.44 -0.24 -4.51
N LEU A 133 1.75 -0.70 -5.56
CA LEU A 133 0.72 -1.72 -5.46
C LEU A 133 1.30 -3.06 -4.99
N THR A 134 2.39 -3.54 -5.61
CA THR A 134 3.09 -4.78 -5.22
C THR A 134 3.39 -4.81 -3.72
N TRP A 135 3.88 -3.70 -3.16
CA TRP A 135 4.14 -3.57 -1.73
C TRP A 135 2.87 -3.64 -0.88
N THR A 136 1.81 -2.93 -1.28
CA THR A 136 0.53 -2.95 -0.54
C THR A 136 -0.17 -4.31 -0.58
N LEU A 137 0.11 -5.13 -1.61
CA LEU A 137 -0.38 -6.50 -1.76
C LEU A 137 0.47 -7.54 -1.00
N SER A 138 1.54 -7.13 -0.30
CA SER A 138 2.29 -8.03 0.59
C SER A 138 1.38 -8.57 1.71
N THR A 139 1.24 -9.89 1.77
CA THR A 139 0.38 -10.59 2.72
C THR A 139 0.91 -10.58 4.17
N CYS A 140 2.18 -10.21 4.36
CA CYS A 140 2.80 -10.00 5.67
C CYS A 140 2.70 -8.54 6.14
N HIS A 141 3.08 -7.60 5.28
CA HIS A 141 3.33 -6.20 5.69
C HIS A 141 2.49 -5.16 4.96
N GLY A 142 1.79 -5.54 3.89
CA GLY A 142 1.01 -4.63 3.03
C GLY A 142 -0.17 -3.94 3.72
N ASP A 143 -0.78 -2.97 3.05
CA ASP A 143 -1.97 -2.26 3.54
C ASP A 143 -3.13 -2.48 2.55
N PRO A 144 -4.09 -3.38 2.86
CA PRO A 144 -5.21 -3.66 1.97
C PRO A 144 -6.06 -2.42 1.64
N PHE A 145 -6.13 -1.46 2.55
CA PHE A 145 -6.87 -0.22 2.31
C PHE A 145 -6.18 0.62 1.24
N THR A 146 -4.87 0.83 1.38
CA THR A 146 -4.07 1.53 0.38
C THR A 146 -4.08 0.79 -0.95
N ALA A 147 -4.00 -0.56 -0.95
CA ALA A 147 -4.13 -1.36 -2.16
C ALA A 147 -5.46 -1.08 -2.89
N SER A 148 -6.57 -1.04 -2.15
CA SER A 148 -7.88 -0.69 -2.71
C SER A 148 -7.92 0.72 -3.31
N THR A 149 -7.27 1.69 -2.65
CA THR A 149 -7.15 3.05 -3.20
C THR A 149 -6.31 3.08 -4.47
N LEU A 150 -5.16 2.39 -4.51
CA LEU A 150 -4.31 2.32 -5.71
C LEU A 150 -5.04 1.67 -6.90
N LEU A 151 -5.72 0.54 -6.67
CA LEU A 151 -6.51 -0.15 -7.71
C LEU A 151 -7.64 0.74 -8.25
N ARG A 152 -8.37 1.46 -7.38
CA ARG A 152 -9.40 2.43 -7.81
C ARG A 152 -8.84 3.61 -8.60
N ARG A 153 -7.54 3.91 -8.44
CA ARG A 153 -6.83 4.95 -9.21
C ARG A 153 -6.15 4.41 -10.46
N GLY A 154 -6.36 3.13 -10.80
CA GLY A 154 -5.87 2.53 -12.04
C GLY A 154 -4.47 1.92 -11.94
N ALA A 155 -3.97 1.63 -10.73
CA ALA A 155 -2.71 0.89 -10.57
C ALA A 155 -2.80 -0.48 -11.26
N LYS A 156 -1.80 -0.82 -12.07
CA LYS A 156 -1.78 -2.08 -12.83
C LYS A 156 -1.42 -3.25 -11.94
N MET A 157 -2.18 -4.33 -12.09
CA MET A 157 -1.89 -5.59 -11.41
C MET A 157 -0.77 -6.34 -12.11
N ASP A 158 0.20 -6.79 -11.34
CA ASP A 158 1.29 -7.65 -11.80
C ASP A 158 0.86 -9.12 -11.70
N GLU A 159 0.93 -9.86 -12.82
CA GLU A 159 0.50 -11.26 -12.89
C GLU A 159 1.31 -12.18 -11.96
N GLU A 160 2.60 -11.90 -11.72
CA GLU A 160 3.45 -12.70 -10.84
C GLU A 160 3.02 -12.54 -9.37
N VAL A 161 2.66 -11.31 -8.99
CA VAL A 161 2.13 -11.00 -7.66
C VAL A 161 0.78 -11.69 -7.46
N LEU A 162 -0.11 -11.63 -8.46
CA LEU A 162 -1.40 -12.32 -8.42
C LEU A 162 -1.22 -13.83 -8.32
N GLY A 163 -0.32 -14.42 -9.12
CA GLY A 163 0.00 -15.84 -9.08
C GLY A 163 0.53 -16.29 -7.72
N THR A 164 1.39 -15.49 -7.10
CA THR A 164 1.89 -15.73 -5.73
C THR A 164 0.75 -15.74 -4.71
N ILE A 165 -0.20 -14.81 -4.80
CA ILE A 165 -1.36 -14.75 -3.92
C ILE A 165 -2.26 -15.98 -4.14
N ILE A 166 -2.57 -16.33 -5.39
CA ILE A 166 -3.34 -17.52 -5.72
C ILE A 166 -2.67 -18.78 -5.16
N GLY A 167 -1.36 -18.93 -5.31
CA GLY A 167 -0.62 -20.07 -4.75
C GLY A 167 -0.77 -20.18 -3.22
N LYS A 168 -0.77 -19.04 -2.51
CA LYS A 168 -1.04 -19.03 -1.06
C LYS A 168 -2.49 -19.42 -0.73
N LEU A 169 -3.46 -18.99 -1.53
CA LEU A 169 -4.88 -19.32 -1.35
C LEU A 169 -5.17 -20.79 -1.64
N VAL A 170 -4.53 -21.39 -2.67
CA VAL A 170 -4.62 -22.82 -2.95
C VAL A 170 -4.09 -23.63 -1.77
N ARG A 171 -2.91 -23.27 -1.24
CA ARG A 171 -2.37 -23.91 -0.03
C ARG A 171 -3.28 -23.78 1.19
N LEU A 172 -4.00 -22.66 1.32
CA LEU A 172 -5.01 -22.48 2.36
C LEU A 172 -6.22 -23.39 2.13
N ALA A 173 -6.69 -23.46 0.88
CA ALA A 173 -7.83 -24.27 0.47
C ALA A 173 -7.59 -25.76 0.69
N ASP A 174 -6.36 -26.23 0.45
CA ASP A 174 -5.96 -27.64 0.52
C ASP A 174 -5.52 -28.08 1.93
N ALA A 175 -5.53 -27.19 2.91
CA ALA A 175 -5.15 -27.51 4.28
C ALA A 175 -6.05 -28.62 4.85
N ARG A 176 -5.43 -29.71 5.31
CA ARG A 176 -6.13 -30.92 5.82
C ARG A 176 -6.42 -30.90 7.31
N ASP A 177 -5.83 -29.95 8.04
CA ASP A 177 -6.02 -29.81 9.47
C ASP A 177 -6.05 -28.33 9.89
N ASP A 178 -6.60 -28.07 11.08
CA ASP A 178 -6.70 -26.74 11.67
C ASP A 178 -5.32 -26.08 11.83
N TRP A 179 -4.27 -26.88 12.08
CA TRP A 179 -2.92 -26.38 12.28
C TRP A 179 -2.32 -25.81 11.00
N GLY A 180 -2.53 -26.44 9.85
CA GLY A 180 -2.13 -25.96 8.54
C GLY A 180 -2.76 -24.61 8.20
N VAL A 181 -4.07 -24.48 8.46
CA VAL A 181 -4.81 -23.22 8.34
C VAL A 181 -4.22 -22.15 9.25
N VAL A 182 -4.04 -22.48 10.54
CA VAL A 182 -3.52 -21.56 11.55
C VAL A 182 -2.09 -21.11 11.23
N SER A 183 -1.22 -22.03 10.85
CA SER A 183 0.18 -21.76 10.52
C SER A 183 0.29 -20.83 9.31
N LEU A 184 -0.46 -21.11 8.25
CA LEU A 184 -0.46 -20.27 7.06
C LEU A 184 -0.99 -18.85 7.36
N LEU A 185 -2.13 -18.73 8.05
CA LEU A 185 -2.70 -17.43 8.41
C LEU A 185 -1.89 -16.67 9.47
N THR A 186 -1.01 -17.37 10.20
CA THR A 186 -0.04 -16.71 11.09
C THR A 186 1.10 -16.09 10.28
N ARG A 187 1.60 -16.81 9.26
CA ARG A 187 2.63 -16.30 8.35
C ARG A 187 2.11 -15.22 7.40
N GLU A 188 0.83 -15.33 7.02
CA GLU A 188 0.18 -14.50 6.01
C GLU A 188 -1.08 -13.80 6.59
N PRO A 189 -0.92 -12.94 7.62
CA PRO A 189 -2.03 -12.42 8.41
C PRO A 189 -3.02 -11.56 7.62
N LYS A 190 -2.61 -11.03 6.46
CA LYS A 190 -3.44 -10.17 5.61
C LYS A 190 -3.96 -10.87 4.36
N LEU A 191 -3.65 -12.15 4.16
CA LEU A 191 -3.98 -12.90 2.94
C LEU A 191 -5.46 -12.76 2.55
N LEU A 192 -6.37 -13.02 3.48
CA LEU A 192 -7.82 -12.98 3.20
C LEU A 192 -8.33 -11.56 2.92
N ARG A 193 -7.77 -10.54 3.60
CA ARG A 193 -8.13 -9.13 3.34
C ARG A 193 -7.63 -8.65 1.99
N ILE A 194 -6.42 -9.03 1.61
CA ILE A 194 -5.84 -8.71 0.30
C ILE A 194 -6.61 -9.43 -0.80
N PHE A 195 -6.90 -10.72 -0.61
CA PHE A 195 -7.76 -11.47 -1.51
C PHE A 195 -9.13 -10.80 -1.68
N HIS A 196 -9.78 -10.37 -0.60
CA HIS A 196 -11.07 -9.68 -0.70
C HIS A 196 -10.98 -8.38 -1.52
N VAL A 197 -9.92 -7.57 -1.32
CA VAL A 197 -9.69 -6.34 -2.11
C VAL A 197 -9.49 -6.65 -3.59
N LEU A 198 -8.64 -7.62 -3.91
CA LEU A 198 -8.37 -8.04 -5.28
C LEU A 198 -9.62 -8.63 -5.93
N TYR A 199 -10.30 -9.55 -5.25
CA TYR A 199 -11.50 -10.20 -5.78
C TYR A 199 -12.60 -9.18 -6.08
N SER A 200 -12.83 -8.22 -5.17
CA SER A 200 -13.81 -7.15 -5.38
C SER A 200 -13.46 -6.26 -6.57
N HIS A 201 -12.18 -5.88 -6.70
CA HIS A 201 -11.72 -5.07 -7.82
C HIS A 201 -11.80 -5.84 -9.15
N CYS A 202 -11.29 -7.07 -9.20
CA CYS A 202 -11.34 -7.90 -10.40
C CYS A 202 -12.78 -8.22 -10.82
N PHE A 203 -13.68 -8.46 -9.87
CA PHE A 203 -15.10 -8.65 -10.17
C PHE A 203 -15.71 -7.43 -10.86
N TRP A 204 -15.40 -6.24 -10.35
CA TRP A 204 -15.86 -4.98 -10.93
C TRP A 204 -15.25 -4.70 -12.31
N GLU A 205 -13.94 -4.89 -12.47
CA GLU A 205 -13.26 -4.68 -13.75
C GLU A 205 -13.70 -5.69 -14.81
N ALA A 206 -13.77 -6.99 -14.49
CA ALA A 206 -14.22 -8.01 -15.42
C ALA A 206 -15.65 -7.73 -15.93
N SER A 207 -16.52 -7.17 -15.07
CA SER A 207 -17.89 -6.80 -15.44
C SER A 207 -17.97 -5.57 -16.35
N ARG A 208 -16.97 -4.68 -16.32
CA ARG A 208 -17.00 -3.38 -17.01
C ARG A 208 -16.17 -3.36 -18.29
N SER A 209 -14.95 -3.88 -18.22
CA SER A 209 -13.92 -3.73 -19.26
C SER A 209 -13.52 -5.05 -19.91
N GLY A 210 -13.95 -6.20 -19.37
CA GLY A 210 -13.52 -7.51 -19.85
C GLY A 210 -12.03 -7.75 -19.65
N ASP A 211 -11.40 -7.09 -18.67
CA ASP A 211 -9.98 -7.20 -18.39
C ASP A 211 -9.56 -8.67 -18.23
N ALA A 212 -8.59 -9.10 -19.04
CA ALA A 212 -8.16 -10.49 -19.11
C ALA A 212 -7.44 -10.94 -17.83
N VAL A 213 -6.69 -10.03 -17.18
CA VAL A 213 -5.97 -10.31 -15.92
C VAL A 213 -6.98 -10.49 -14.79
N ALA A 214 -7.95 -9.59 -14.70
CA ALA A 214 -9.04 -9.67 -13.73
C ALA A 214 -9.85 -10.98 -13.91
N THR A 215 -10.20 -11.31 -15.16
CA THR A 215 -10.94 -12.54 -15.48
C THR A 215 -10.15 -13.79 -15.10
N ARG A 216 -8.86 -13.86 -15.44
CA ARG A 216 -7.97 -14.97 -15.08
C ARG A 216 -7.84 -15.11 -13.57
N PHE A 217 -7.72 -14.01 -12.84
CA PHE A 217 -7.65 -14.03 -11.37
C PHE A 217 -8.91 -14.62 -10.75
N LEU A 218 -10.10 -14.22 -11.23
CA LEU A 218 -11.38 -14.76 -10.76
C LEU A 218 -11.53 -16.26 -11.06
N GLN A 219 -11.13 -16.69 -12.26
CA GLN A 219 -11.18 -18.10 -12.66
C GLN A 219 -10.24 -18.99 -11.83
N ASN A 220 -9.05 -18.49 -11.52
CA ASN A 220 -8.04 -19.21 -10.74
C ASN A 220 -8.26 -19.16 -9.22
N SER A 221 -9.22 -18.36 -8.75
CA SER A 221 -9.52 -18.22 -7.32
C SER A 221 -10.17 -19.49 -6.75
N PRO A 222 -9.64 -20.09 -5.66
CA PRO A 222 -10.22 -21.31 -5.10
C PRO A 222 -11.66 -21.10 -4.61
N ARG A 223 -12.61 -21.88 -5.12
CA ARG A 223 -14.05 -21.73 -4.82
C ARG A 223 -14.37 -21.83 -3.32
N SER A 224 -13.67 -22.70 -2.59
CA SER A 224 -13.82 -22.85 -1.14
C SER A 224 -13.43 -21.57 -0.39
N ILE A 225 -12.39 -20.88 -0.85
CA ILE A 225 -11.94 -19.61 -0.27
C ILE A 225 -12.92 -18.49 -0.62
N VAL A 226 -13.40 -18.41 -1.86
CA VAL A 226 -14.43 -17.44 -2.28
C VAL A 226 -15.67 -17.59 -1.38
N ARG A 227 -16.17 -18.83 -1.20
CA ARG A 227 -17.32 -19.12 -0.35
C ARG A 227 -17.06 -18.73 1.10
N MET A 228 -15.92 -19.14 1.66
CA MET A 228 -15.53 -18.81 3.04
C MET A 228 -15.51 -17.30 3.27
N VAL A 229 -14.83 -16.54 2.41
CA VAL A 229 -14.72 -15.08 2.56
C VAL A 229 -16.08 -14.41 2.44
N THR A 230 -16.92 -14.87 1.51
CA THR A 230 -18.28 -14.35 1.31
C THR A 230 -19.15 -14.57 2.55
N GLU A 231 -19.19 -15.79 3.09
CA GLU A 231 -19.98 -16.09 4.28
C GLU A 231 -19.45 -15.38 5.53
N MET A 232 -18.13 -15.31 5.70
CA MET A 232 -17.52 -14.55 6.79
C MET A 232 -17.94 -13.08 6.75
N LEU A 233 -17.90 -12.44 5.57
CA LEU A 233 -18.32 -11.05 5.42
C LEU A 233 -19.82 -10.85 5.68
N LYS A 234 -20.66 -11.75 5.18
CA LYS A 234 -22.11 -11.75 5.40
C LYS A 234 -22.47 -11.82 6.89
N HIS A 235 -21.69 -12.57 7.67
CA HIS A 235 -21.86 -12.72 9.12
C HIS A 235 -21.06 -11.72 9.96
N GLY A 236 -20.42 -10.71 9.34
CA GLY A 236 -19.64 -9.70 10.07
C GLY A 236 -18.37 -10.26 10.73
N ILE A 237 -17.89 -11.42 10.29
CA ILE A 237 -16.72 -12.10 10.84
C ILE A 237 -15.45 -11.51 10.22
N SER A 238 -14.49 -11.13 11.06
CA SER A 238 -13.22 -10.56 10.60
C SER A 238 -12.45 -11.54 9.71
N LEU A 239 -11.89 -11.06 8.58
CA LEU A 239 -11.02 -11.82 7.68
C LEU A 239 -9.60 -11.97 8.24
N THR A 240 -9.50 -12.49 9.45
CA THR A 240 -8.26 -12.71 10.19
C THR A 240 -8.17 -14.17 10.63
N LYS A 241 -6.97 -14.62 11.03
CA LYS A 241 -6.78 -15.91 11.69
C LYS A 241 -7.82 -16.15 12.79
N THR A 242 -8.05 -15.17 13.66
CA THR A 242 -8.98 -15.30 14.79
C THR A 242 -10.42 -15.50 14.30
N GLY A 243 -10.82 -14.76 13.26
CA GLY A 243 -12.13 -14.95 12.64
C GLY A 243 -12.30 -16.35 12.07
N VAL A 244 -11.33 -16.84 11.30
CA VAL A 244 -11.36 -18.19 10.72
C VAL A 244 -11.42 -19.26 11.81
N ILE A 245 -10.60 -19.15 12.85
CA ILE A 245 -10.61 -20.10 13.99
C ILE A 245 -11.98 -20.13 14.66
N ASN A 246 -12.62 -18.97 14.85
CA ASN A 246 -13.95 -18.92 15.45
C ASN A 246 -14.94 -19.71 14.61
N VAL A 247 -14.96 -19.51 13.28
CA VAL A 247 -15.82 -20.30 12.38
C VAL A 247 -15.53 -21.79 12.47
N LEU A 248 -14.25 -22.19 12.48
CA LEU A 248 -13.86 -23.59 12.59
C LEU A 248 -14.35 -24.22 13.90
N ARG A 249 -14.26 -23.50 15.02
CA ARG A 249 -14.75 -24.01 16.32
C ARG A 249 -16.26 -24.21 16.32
N PHE A 250 -17.03 -23.29 15.75
CA PHE A 250 -18.49 -23.43 15.69
C PHE A 250 -18.95 -24.61 14.82
N ASN A 251 -18.18 -24.98 13.79
CA ASN A 251 -18.52 -26.09 12.91
C ASN A 251 -17.99 -27.46 13.36
N LYS A 252 -17.13 -27.56 14.38
CA LYS A 252 -16.65 -28.85 14.91
C LYS A 252 -17.78 -29.76 15.44
N ASN A 253 -18.96 -29.20 15.68
CA ASN A 253 -20.14 -29.95 16.12
C ASN A 253 -20.94 -30.57 14.96
N LYS A 254 -20.55 -30.33 13.70
CA LYS A 254 -21.12 -30.99 12.51
C LYS A 254 -20.16 -32.10 12.05
N GLU A 255 -20.71 -33.20 11.54
CA GLU A 255 -19.93 -34.36 11.09
C GLU A 255 -18.79 -33.95 10.17
N ARG A 256 -17.57 -34.41 10.46
CA ARG A 256 -16.38 -34.10 9.64
C ARG A 256 -16.53 -34.78 8.27
N ILE A 257 -16.85 -33.99 7.27
CA ILE A 257 -16.79 -34.42 5.87
C ILE A 257 -15.32 -34.73 5.51
N PRO A 258 -15.03 -35.88 4.87
CA PRO A 258 -13.68 -36.17 4.38
C PRO A 258 -13.27 -35.13 3.32
N GLY A 259 -12.15 -34.43 3.54
CA GLY A 259 -11.66 -33.43 2.59
C GLY A 259 -10.90 -32.27 3.25
N PRO A 260 -10.56 -31.23 2.48
CA PRO A 260 -9.89 -30.05 3.01
C PRO A 260 -10.77 -29.31 4.02
N VAL A 261 -10.16 -28.79 5.09
CA VAL A 261 -10.85 -28.17 6.23
C VAL A 261 -11.75 -27.02 5.78
N ILE A 262 -11.25 -26.18 4.87
CA ILE A 262 -12.00 -25.00 4.40
C ILE A 262 -13.23 -25.39 3.58
N ALA A 263 -13.17 -26.49 2.82
CA ALA A 263 -14.28 -26.94 1.99
C ALA A 263 -15.51 -27.35 2.83
N GLY A 264 -15.29 -27.91 4.02
CA GLY A 264 -16.33 -28.30 4.97
C GLY A 264 -16.82 -27.19 5.91
N MET A 265 -16.27 -25.97 5.84
CA MET A 265 -16.65 -24.89 6.78
C MET A 265 -18.07 -24.37 6.61
N PHE A 266 -18.64 -24.49 5.41
CA PHE A 266 -19.97 -23.93 5.11
C PHE A 266 -20.84 -24.91 4.32
N SER A 267 -20.46 -26.19 4.28
CA SER A 267 -21.26 -27.28 3.74
C SER A 267 -22.52 -27.54 4.56
#